data_AF-A0A841BF61-F1
#
_entry.id   AF-A0A841BF61-F1
#
_cell.length_a   1.000
_cell.length_b   1.000
_cell.length_c   1.000
_cell.angle_alpha   90.00
_cell.angle_beta   90.00
_cell.angle_gamma   90.00
#
_symmetry.space_group_name_H-M   'P 1'
#
loop_
_entity.id
_entity.type
_entity.pdbx_description
1 polymer ?
#
loop_
_entity_poly.entity_id
_entity_poly.type
_entity_poly.pdbx_seq_one_letter_code
_entity_poly.pdbx_strand_id
1 'polypeptide(L)'
;MDVEAFTDSRRTTPHQLVVREALYSALSQGFEVAGAPWSDCHHEDRGDGVFVLAPAHIPKAPFIELLPNALAARLTLHNAAHPAEQRIRLRMALHAGEIVYDDHGATAKSVNFTFRLLEAASLRTALARSEGVLAVIVSKWFFDEVVRNSEEIDPATFRPARVQVKDTSAIGWIWLPDHQYPADLTYLASSRGRAEPEVRQLPAAPRSFTGRADELAVLTSVLEDAAEEARTIVISAIFGTGGVGKTWLALHWAYQHLDLFPDGQLFVDLRGFAPEGQPLSPSVVVQGFLDTFGVDPARVPAELEAQSALYRSILADKRLLIVLDNARDTKQVIPLLPASPGCTVVITSRDRLAGLVTAHGARPIPVDVFSDSEAREMLATRLGAGRLNAEPGAVDELLSCCGGFPLALSIVAGRAEAHRDFPTRGRHRGCATAPRRARLLSVPP
;
A
#
# COMPACT_ATOMS: atom_id res chain seq x y z
N MET A 1 -14.52 6.54 30.25
CA MET A 1 -15.87 6.55 29.67
C MET A 1 -16.57 7.80 30.13
N ASP A 2 -17.45 8.39 29.33
CA ASP A 2 -18.20 9.59 29.73
C ASP A 2 -19.63 9.60 29.17
N VAL A 3 -20.52 10.30 29.88
CA VAL A 3 -21.95 10.39 29.54
C VAL A 3 -22.17 11.60 28.63
N GLU A 4 -22.83 11.36 27.49
CA GLU A 4 -23.23 12.43 26.58
C GLU A 4 -24.15 13.43 27.29
N ALA A 5 -23.80 14.72 27.19
CA ALA A 5 -24.59 15.83 27.72
C ALA A 5 -24.92 15.73 29.23
N PHE A 6 -24.01 15.19 30.04
CA PHE A 6 -24.21 15.06 31.49
C PHE A 6 -24.47 16.40 32.20
N THR A 7 -23.84 17.47 31.73
CA THR A 7 -23.94 18.85 32.25
C THR A 7 -24.99 19.70 31.52
N ASP A 8 -25.88 19.09 30.74
CA ASP A 8 -26.99 19.80 30.07
C ASP A 8 -27.86 20.55 31.09
N SER A 9 -28.21 21.79 30.77
CA SER A 9 -28.97 22.68 31.68
C SER A 9 -30.37 22.14 32.03
N ARG A 10 -30.90 21.18 31.28
CA ARG A 10 -32.15 20.48 31.58
C ARG A 10 -32.00 19.44 32.70
N ARG A 11 -30.78 19.00 33.01
CA ARG A 11 -30.51 18.05 34.10
C ARG A 11 -30.34 18.79 35.42
N THR A 12 -31.20 18.48 36.37
CA THR A 12 -31.07 18.94 37.76
C THR A 12 -30.12 18.01 38.52
N THR A 13 -29.67 18.42 39.71
CA THR A 13 -28.83 17.57 40.57
C THR A 13 -29.47 16.20 40.87
N PRO A 14 -30.78 16.09 41.19
CA PRO A 14 -31.44 14.79 41.30
C PRO A 14 -31.35 13.94 40.02
N HIS A 15 -31.50 14.53 38.83
CA HIS A 15 -31.35 13.79 37.57
C HIS A 15 -29.92 13.25 37.41
N GLN A 16 -28.91 14.06 37.73
CA GLN A 16 -27.50 13.66 37.66
C GLN A 16 -27.17 12.52 38.64
N LEU A 17 -27.76 12.51 39.84
CA LEU A 17 -27.58 11.42 40.81
C LEU A 17 -28.13 10.10 40.28
N VAL A 18 -29.35 10.09 39.72
CA VAL A 18 -29.95 8.88 39.11
C VAL A 18 -29.09 8.36 37.95
N VAL A 19 -28.61 9.27 37.09
CA VAL A 19 -27.73 8.91 35.97
C VAL A 19 -26.43 8.27 36.47
N ARG A 20 -25.82 8.84 37.52
CA ARG A 20 -24.58 8.29 38.10
C ARG A 20 -24.82 6.91 38.72
N GLU A 21 -25.86 6.76 39.52
CA GLU A 21 -26.21 5.48 40.16
C GLU A 21 -26.43 4.37 39.11
N ALA A 22 -27.20 4.68 38.07
CA ALA A 22 -27.46 3.74 36.97
C ALA A 22 -26.19 3.42 36.16
N LEU A 23 -25.32 4.40 35.91
CA LEU A 23 -24.03 4.18 35.23
C LEU A 23 -23.14 3.23 36.02
N TYR A 24 -22.95 3.46 37.33
CA TYR A 24 -22.11 2.60 38.17
C TYR A 24 -22.69 1.19 38.31
N SER A 25 -24.02 1.06 38.41
CA SER A 25 -24.69 -0.24 38.40
C SER A 25 -24.47 -1.00 37.10
N ALA A 26 -24.60 -0.31 35.94
CA ALA A 26 -24.36 -0.91 34.64
C ALA A 26 -22.90 -1.33 34.45
N LEU A 27 -21.95 -0.50 34.89
CA LEU A 27 -20.52 -0.79 34.83
C LEU A 27 -20.14 -1.97 35.70
N SER A 28 -20.53 -1.96 36.97
CA SER A 28 -20.22 -3.06 37.89
C SER A 28 -20.68 -4.40 37.31
N GLN A 29 -21.94 -4.49 36.88
CA GLN A 29 -22.47 -5.72 36.30
C GLN A 29 -21.88 -6.09 34.93
N GLY A 30 -21.56 -5.09 34.10
CA GLY A 30 -20.93 -5.33 32.79
C GLY A 30 -19.51 -5.89 32.93
N PHE A 31 -18.76 -5.40 33.90
CA PHE A 31 -17.41 -5.86 34.23
C PHE A 31 -17.40 -7.28 34.81
N GLU A 32 -18.39 -7.63 35.66
CA GLU A 32 -18.60 -9.01 36.10
C GLU A 32 -18.82 -9.96 34.91
N VAL A 33 -19.66 -9.58 33.95
CA VAL A 33 -19.91 -10.37 32.73
C VAL A 33 -18.65 -10.53 31.88
N ALA A 34 -17.77 -9.53 31.87
CA ALA A 34 -16.51 -9.56 31.13
C ALA A 34 -15.39 -10.35 31.84
N GLY A 35 -15.67 -10.99 32.98
CA GLY A 35 -14.67 -11.71 33.76
C GLY A 35 -13.60 -10.79 34.35
N ALA A 36 -13.94 -9.51 34.57
CA ALA A 36 -13.07 -8.50 35.16
C ALA A 36 -13.80 -7.87 36.35
N PRO A 37 -13.84 -8.54 37.52
CA PRO A 37 -14.65 -8.10 38.65
C PRO A 37 -14.42 -6.62 38.98
N TRP A 38 -15.50 -5.91 39.30
CA TRP A 38 -15.41 -4.46 39.51
C TRP A 38 -14.50 -4.10 40.70
N SER A 39 -14.43 -4.98 41.70
CA SER A 39 -13.53 -4.86 42.86
C SER A 39 -12.05 -4.95 42.51
N ASP A 40 -11.72 -5.64 41.42
CA ASP A 40 -10.34 -5.93 41.02
C ASP A 40 -9.81 -4.83 40.08
N CYS A 41 -10.70 -3.99 39.56
CA CYS A 41 -10.37 -2.87 38.70
C CYS A 41 -10.21 -1.59 39.53
N HIS A 42 -9.10 -0.88 39.31
CA HIS A 42 -8.96 0.47 39.83
C HIS A 42 -9.90 1.40 39.06
N HIS A 43 -10.69 2.21 39.77
CA HIS A 43 -11.65 3.11 39.14
C HIS A 43 -11.68 4.48 39.83
N GLU A 44 -11.81 5.52 39.01
CA GLU A 44 -11.84 6.92 39.45
C GLU A 44 -13.05 7.64 38.87
N ASP A 45 -13.79 8.31 39.73
CA ASP A 45 -14.90 9.17 39.34
C ASP A 45 -14.37 10.46 38.69
N ARG A 46 -14.96 10.84 37.55
CA ARG A 46 -14.59 12.04 36.78
C ARG A 46 -15.72 13.07 36.71
N GLY A 47 -16.78 12.91 37.48
CA GLY A 47 -17.96 13.77 37.51
C GLY A 47 -18.98 13.36 36.46
N ASP A 48 -18.62 13.47 35.18
CA ASP A 48 -19.47 13.11 34.02
C ASP A 48 -19.18 11.72 33.45
N GLY A 49 -18.28 10.98 34.10
CA GLY A 49 -17.79 9.70 33.62
C GLY A 49 -16.95 8.97 34.65
N VAL A 50 -16.35 7.87 34.20
CA VAL A 50 -15.48 7.01 35.00
C VAL A 50 -14.23 6.67 34.23
N PHE A 51 -13.10 6.62 34.92
CA PHE A 51 -11.87 6.02 34.42
C PHE A 51 -11.67 4.68 35.10
N VAL A 52 -11.35 3.63 34.34
CA VAL A 52 -11.17 2.27 34.87
C VAL A 52 -9.87 1.68 34.32
N LEU A 53 -9.11 1.05 35.20
CA LEU A 53 -7.89 0.30 34.90
C LEU A 53 -8.08 -1.15 35.33
N ALA A 54 -8.12 -2.04 34.33
CA ALA A 54 -8.14 -3.47 34.54
C ALA A 54 -6.70 -4.00 34.76
N PRO A 55 -6.48 -4.92 35.71
CA PRO A 55 -5.18 -5.58 35.90
C PRO A 55 -4.64 -6.27 34.65
N ALA A 56 -3.32 -6.27 34.48
CA ALA A 56 -2.66 -6.79 33.28
C ALA A 56 -2.89 -8.29 33.00
N HIS A 57 -3.19 -9.07 34.04
CA HIS A 57 -3.46 -10.51 33.94
C HIS A 57 -4.86 -10.84 33.38
N ILE A 58 -5.75 -9.85 33.32
CA ILE A 58 -7.08 -10.02 32.75
C ILE A 58 -6.96 -10.04 31.21
N PRO A 59 -7.54 -11.03 30.52
CA PRO A 59 -7.61 -11.06 29.07
C PRO A 59 -8.27 -9.79 28.50
N LYS A 60 -7.79 -9.33 27.35
CA LYS A 60 -8.29 -8.08 26.74
C LYS A 60 -9.53 -8.26 25.88
N ALA A 61 -9.74 -9.47 25.35
CA ALA A 61 -10.85 -9.79 24.45
C ALA A 61 -12.25 -9.54 25.06
N PRO A 62 -12.54 -9.89 26.33
CA PRO A 62 -13.85 -9.61 26.94
C PRO A 62 -14.26 -8.13 26.97
N PHE A 63 -13.30 -7.19 26.93
CA PHE A 63 -13.59 -5.76 26.90
C PHE A 63 -14.20 -5.27 25.58
N ILE A 64 -14.12 -6.07 24.51
CA ILE A 64 -14.79 -5.79 23.22
C ILE A 64 -15.86 -6.83 22.88
N GLU A 65 -15.74 -8.07 23.36
CA GLU A 65 -16.69 -9.16 23.07
C GLU A 65 -17.94 -9.10 23.96
N LEU A 66 -17.74 -8.85 25.26
CA LEU A 66 -18.77 -9.01 26.29
C LEU A 66 -19.20 -7.68 26.90
N LEU A 67 -18.25 -6.87 27.34
CA LEU A 67 -18.52 -5.65 28.10
C LEU A 67 -19.42 -4.66 27.34
N PRO A 68 -19.15 -4.29 26.06
CA PRO A 68 -19.93 -3.26 25.39
C PRO A 68 -21.38 -3.67 25.16
N ASN A 69 -21.63 -4.93 24.81
CA ASN A 69 -22.98 -5.47 24.65
C ASN A 69 -23.74 -5.52 25.98
N ALA A 70 -23.06 -5.94 27.06
CA ALA A 70 -23.63 -5.97 28.40
C ALA A 70 -23.98 -4.57 28.93
N LEU A 71 -23.17 -3.56 28.59
CA LEU A 71 -23.44 -2.15 28.90
C LEU A 71 -24.61 -1.62 28.09
N ALA A 72 -24.58 -1.77 26.76
CA ALA A 72 -25.62 -1.25 25.87
C ALA A 72 -27.01 -1.81 26.21
N ALA A 73 -27.11 -3.11 26.50
CA ALA A 73 -28.36 -3.74 26.93
C ALA A 73 -28.92 -3.10 28.21
N ARG A 74 -28.08 -2.87 29.23
CA ARG A 74 -28.49 -2.28 30.51
C ARG A 74 -28.88 -0.82 30.38
N LEU A 75 -28.10 -0.05 29.63
CA LEU A 75 -28.40 1.35 29.36
C LEU A 75 -29.70 1.50 28.56
N THR A 76 -29.97 0.58 27.62
CA THR A 76 -31.23 0.55 26.86
C THR A 76 -32.43 0.29 27.78
N LEU A 77 -32.33 -0.71 28.66
CA LEU A 77 -33.36 -1.00 29.66
C LEU A 77 -33.60 0.18 30.61
N HIS A 78 -32.53 0.81 31.10
CA HIS A 78 -32.61 2.02 31.92
C HIS A 78 -33.33 3.15 31.16
N ASN A 79 -32.91 3.44 29.92
CA ASN A 79 -33.47 4.53 29.13
C ASN A 79 -34.95 4.36 28.79
N ALA A 80 -35.40 3.12 28.64
CA ALA A 80 -36.81 2.80 28.40
C ALA A 80 -37.69 3.11 29.63
N ALA A 81 -37.14 2.97 30.84
CA ALA A 81 -37.87 3.17 32.10
C ALA A 81 -37.79 4.61 32.64
N HIS A 82 -36.98 5.48 32.03
CA HIS A 82 -36.65 6.80 32.60
C HIS A 82 -36.95 7.97 31.64
N PRO A 83 -37.25 9.17 32.18
CA PRO A 83 -37.47 10.38 31.40
C PRO A 83 -36.19 10.85 30.69
N ALA A 84 -36.33 11.72 29.69
CA ALA A 84 -35.24 12.12 28.80
C ALA A 84 -34.00 12.69 29.55
N GLU A 85 -34.22 13.41 30.65
CA GLU A 85 -33.19 14.01 31.49
C GLU A 85 -32.34 12.96 32.23
N GLN A 86 -32.87 11.75 32.39
CA GLN A 86 -32.23 10.64 33.11
C GLN A 86 -31.74 9.53 32.17
N ARG A 87 -31.93 9.69 30.85
CA ARG A 87 -31.41 8.76 29.84
C ARG A 87 -29.88 8.90 29.71
N ILE A 88 -29.22 7.79 29.42
CA ILE A 88 -27.78 7.67 29.38
C ILE A 88 -27.38 7.24 27.97
N ARG A 89 -26.50 8.01 27.36
CA ARG A 89 -25.74 7.59 26.18
C ARG A 89 -24.27 7.72 26.52
N LEU A 90 -23.50 6.68 26.28
CA LEU A 90 -22.15 6.50 26.80
C LEU A 90 -21.14 6.49 25.67
N ARG A 91 -20.02 7.19 25.87
CA ARG A 91 -18.83 7.01 25.03
C ARG A 91 -17.77 6.29 25.84
N MET A 92 -17.11 5.35 25.20
CA MET A 92 -16.12 4.47 25.80
C MET A 92 -14.84 4.50 24.98
N ALA A 93 -13.69 4.59 25.64
CA ALA A 93 -12.39 4.50 25.00
C ALA A 93 -11.61 3.33 25.61
N LEU A 94 -11.04 2.47 24.76
CA LEU A 94 -10.23 1.33 25.15
C LEU A 94 -8.82 1.41 24.58
N HIS A 95 -7.86 1.17 25.46
CA HIS A 95 -6.44 1.11 25.12
C HIS A 95 -5.73 0.25 26.17
N ALA A 96 -4.60 -0.33 25.79
CA ALA A 96 -3.73 -1.07 26.68
C ALA A 96 -2.30 -0.58 26.46
N GLY A 97 -1.55 -0.52 27.55
CA GLY A 97 -0.15 -0.10 27.57
C GLY A 97 0.36 -0.06 29.00
N GLU A 98 1.64 0.29 29.16
CA GLU A 98 2.28 0.39 30.45
C GLU A 98 1.60 1.45 31.33
N ILE A 99 1.41 1.13 32.61
CA ILE A 99 0.82 1.98 33.64
C ILE A 99 1.80 2.08 34.81
N VAL A 100 2.06 3.30 35.28
CA VAL A 100 2.85 3.55 36.49
C VAL A 100 1.92 4.07 37.58
N TYR A 101 2.11 3.58 38.80
CA TYR A 101 1.37 3.99 39.97
C TYR A 101 2.25 4.85 40.88
N ASP A 102 1.68 5.91 41.45
CA ASP A 102 2.27 6.74 42.49
C ASP A 102 1.28 6.96 43.64
N ASP A 103 1.68 7.74 44.66
CA ASP A 103 0.84 8.06 45.83
C ASP A 103 -0.44 8.87 45.47
N HIS A 104 -0.57 9.31 44.22
CA HIS A 104 -1.67 10.11 43.71
C HIS A 104 -2.53 9.38 42.67
N GLY A 105 -2.21 8.12 42.34
CA GLY A 105 -3.00 7.26 41.45
C GLY A 105 -2.17 6.69 40.30
N ALA A 106 -2.81 6.52 39.14
CA ALA A 106 -2.18 5.97 37.95
C ALA A 106 -1.82 7.06 36.93
N THR A 107 -0.57 7.08 36.47
CA THR A 107 -0.08 8.01 35.45
C THR A 107 0.71 7.28 34.38
N ALA A 108 0.39 7.53 33.11
CA ALA A 108 1.17 7.05 31.98
C ALA A 108 0.82 7.79 30.69
N LYS A 109 1.70 7.68 29.69
CA LYS A 109 1.40 8.07 28.31
C LYS A 109 0.16 7.34 27.78
N SER A 110 0.01 6.06 28.13
CA SER A 110 -1.14 5.22 27.80
C SER A 110 -2.45 5.82 28.36
N VAL A 111 -2.44 6.26 29.62
CA VAL A 111 -3.60 6.91 30.27
C VAL A 111 -3.99 8.19 29.55
N ASN A 112 -3.00 9.07 29.30
CA ASN A 112 -3.22 10.32 28.56
C ASN A 112 -3.78 10.07 27.16
N PHE A 113 -3.26 9.04 26.46
CA PHE A 113 -3.73 8.68 25.14
C PHE A 113 -5.18 8.17 25.15
N THR A 114 -5.57 7.35 26.12
CA THR A 114 -6.96 6.90 26.29
C THR A 114 -7.93 8.06 26.46
N PHE A 115 -7.56 9.08 27.26
CA PHE A 115 -8.37 10.29 27.39
C PHE A 115 -8.48 11.05 26.07
N ARG A 116 -7.40 11.14 25.29
CA ARG A 116 -7.42 11.78 23.96
C ARG A 116 -8.32 11.06 22.96
N LEU A 117 -8.38 9.72 23.03
CA LEU A 117 -9.32 8.93 22.24
C LEU A 117 -10.78 9.26 22.64
N LEU A 118 -11.07 9.29 23.94
CA LEU A 118 -12.41 9.62 24.45
C LEU A 118 -12.85 11.04 24.05
N GLU A 119 -11.92 12.00 24.05
CA GLU A 119 -12.15 13.39 23.66
C GLU A 119 -12.31 13.61 22.14
N ALA A 120 -12.16 12.56 21.31
CA ALA A 120 -12.18 12.70 19.86
C ALA A 120 -13.52 13.22 19.33
N ALA A 121 -13.47 14.25 18.48
CA ALA A 121 -14.67 14.81 17.83
C ALA A 121 -15.40 13.78 16.96
N SER A 122 -14.66 12.85 16.35
CA SER A 122 -15.19 11.74 15.56
C SER A 122 -16.04 10.79 16.40
N LEU A 123 -15.62 10.46 17.63
CA LEU A 123 -16.41 9.65 18.56
C LEU A 123 -17.69 10.36 18.99
N ARG A 124 -17.60 11.64 19.33
CA ARG A 124 -18.78 12.46 19.66
C ARG A 124 -19.78 12.49 18.51
N THR A 125 -19.29 12.68 17.29
CA THR A 125 -20.13 12.72 16.09
C THR A 125 -20.78 11.36 15.80
N ALA A 126 -20.04 10.27 15.99
CA ALA A 126 -20.56 8.92 15.77
C ALA A 126 -21.73 8.60 16.70
N LEU A 127 -21.61 8.89 18.00
CA LEU A 127 -22.73 8.72 18.93
C LEU A 127 -23.89 9.67 18.61
N ALA A 128 -23.62 10.95 18.37
CA ALA A 128 -24.67 11.93 18.08
C ALA A 128 -25.51 11.59 16.84
N ARG A 129 -24.94 10.90 15.85
CA ARG A 129 -25.63 10.43 14.63
C ARG A 129 -26.23 9.03 14.74
N SER A 130 -25.96 8.34 15.83
CA SER A 130 -26.45 6.99 16.11
C SER A 130 -27.81 7.05 16.81
N GLU A 131 -28.66 6.05 16.62
CA GLU A 131 -29.82 5.81 17.51
C GLU A 131 -29.42 4.99 18.76
N GLY A 132 -28.24 4.39 18.75
CA GLY A 132 -27.68 3.60 19.85
C GLY A 132 -27.34 4.43 21.10
N VAL A 133 -27.17 3.72 22.22
CA VAL A 133 -26.80 4.25 23.53
C VAL A 133 -25.30 4.14 23.84
N LEU A 134 -24.52 3.43 23.01
CA LEU A 134 -23.08 3.26 23.22
C LEU A 134 -22.25 3.53 21.97
N ALA A 135 -21.16 4.28 22.12
CA ALA A 135 -20.10 4.36 21.12
C ALA A 135 -18.75 4.03 21.75
N VAL A 136 -18.02 3.11 21.14
CA VAL A 136 -16.70 2.67 21.59
C VAL A 136 -15.65 3.18 20.61
N ILE A 137 -14.55 3.73 21.10
CA ILE A 137 -13.32 3.95 20.33
C ILE A 137 -12.21 3.10 20.91
N VAL A 138 -11.45 2.41 20.06
CA VAL A 138 -10.27 1.65 20.48
C VAL A 138 -9.01 2.21 19.84
N SER A 139 -7.89 2.14 20.55
CA SER A 139 -6.57 2.49 20.00
C SER A 139 -6.16 1.57 18.85
N LYS A 140 -5.21 2.00 18.00
CA LYS A 140 -4.62 1.15 16.95
C LYS A 140 -4.17 -0.21 17.47
N TRP A 141 -3.35 -0.21 18.51
CA TRP A 141 -2.83 -1.45 19.09
C TRP A 141 -3.98 -2.36 19.54
N PHE A 142 -4.99 -1.82 20.21
CA PHE A 142 -6.12 -2.61 20.68
C PHE A 142 -6.95 -3.16 19.50
N PHE A 143 -7.09 -2.41 18.41
CA PHE A 143 -7.73 -2.89 17.20
C PHE A 143 -6.93 -4.02 16.54
N ASP A 144 -5.64 -3.80 16.32
CA ASP A 144 -4.78 -4.73 15.59
C ASP A 144 -4.53 -6.03 16.39
N GLU A 145 -4.37 -5.94 17.71
CA GLU A 145 -3.99 -7.07 18.56
C GLU A 145 -5.18 -7.79 19.22
N VAL A 146 -6.29 -7.07 19.48
CA VAL A 146 -7.44 -7.65 20.18
C VAL A 146 -8.61 -7.83 19.22
N VAL A 147 -9.06 -6.77 18.55
CA VAL A 147 -10.26 -6.84 17.70
C VAL A 147 -10.05 -7.76 16.50
N ARG A 148 -8.93 -7.63 15.78
CA ARG A 148 -8.66 -8.47 14.58
C ARG A 148 -8.49 -9.96 14.88
N ASN A 149 -8.17 -10.30 16.12
CA ASN A 149 -7.95 -11.68 16.54
C ASN A 149 -9.14 -12.25 17.31
N SER A 150 -10.26 -11.53 17.40
CA SER A 150 -11.50 -12.01 18.00
C SER A 150 -12.30 -12.84 16.99
N GLU A 151 -12.84 -13.97 17.44
CA GLU A 151 -13.76 -14.81 16.65
C GLU A 151 -15.23 -14.34 16.76
N GLU A 152 -15.54 -13.54 17.79
CA GLU A 152 -16.90 -13.10 18.13
C GLU A 152 -17.27 -11.74 17.50
N ILE A 153 -16.26 -10.94 17.17
CA ILE A 153 -16.42 -9.56 16.70
C ILE A 153 -15.85 -9.42 15.29
N ASP A 154 -16.70 -9.07 14.33
CA ASP A 154 -16.26 -8.74 12.98
C ASP A 154 -15.50 -7.40 12.97
N PRO A 155 -14.18 -7.37 12.68
CA PRO A 155 -13.39 -6.15 12.64
C PRO A 155 -13.91 -5.15 11.60
N ALA A 156 -14.64 -5.62 10.58
CA ALA A 156 -15.25 -4.78 9.55
C ALA A 156 -16.43 -3.94 10.08
N THR A 157 -16.88 -4.18 11.31
CA THR A 157 -17.90 -3.34 11.98
C THR A 157 -17.31 -2.07 12.60
N PHE A 158 -15.98 -1.98 12.71
CA PHE A 158 -15.29 -0.79 13.21
C PHE A 158 -15.02 0.18 12.06
N ARG A 159 -14.98 1.48 12.35
CA ARG A 159 -14.62 2.54 11.39
C ARG A 159 -13.38 3.30 11.86
N PRO A 160 -12.33 3.39 11.03
CA PRO A 160 -11.16 4.17 11.40
C PRO A 160 -11.54 5.65 11.49
N ALA A 161 -11.01 6.32 12.50
CA ALA A 161 -11.28 7.70 12.81
C ALA A 161 -9.98 8.41 13.17
N ARG A 162 -9.70 9.52 12.50
CA ARG A 162 -8.59 10.39 12.89
C ARG A 162 -8.91 11.03 14.24
N VAL A 163 -7.97 10.90 15.17
CA VAL A 163 -8.00 11.53 16.49
C VAL A 163 -6.98 12.66 16.47
N GLN A 164 -7.48 13.88 16.51
CA GLN A 164 -6.69 15.12 16.57
C GLN A 164 -7.15 15.90 17.78
N VAL A 165 -6.43 15.74 18.90
CA VAL A 165 -6.81 16.33 20.19
C VAL A 165 -5.56 16.82 20.90
N LYS A 166 -5.48 18.12 21.19
CA LYS A 166 -4.26 18.79 21.68
C LYS A 166 -3.07 18.40 20.80
N ASP A 167 -1.95 17.96 21.38
CA ASP A 167 -0.76 17.53 20.64
C ASP A 167 -0.81 16.07 20.15
N THR A 168 -1.97 15.40 20.26
CA THR A 168 -2.13 14.00 19.87
C THR A 168 -2.75 13.89 18.47
N SER A 169 -1.99 13.28 17.55
CA SER A 169 -2.41 12.89 16.21
C SER A 169 -2.31 11.37 16.08
N ALA A 170 -3.45 10.67 15.96
CA ALA A 170 -3.49 9.22 15.87
C ALA A 170 -4.71 8.72 15.06
N ILE A 171 -4.77 7.41 14.85
CA ILE A 171 -5.95 6.71 14.33
C ILE A 171 -6.52 5.89 15.48
N GLY A 172 -7.82 6.04 15.74
CA GLY A 172 -8.63 5.15 16.57
C GLY A 172 -9.70 4.47 15.73
N TRP A 173 -10.34 3.43 16.25
CA TRP A 173 -11.39 2.68 15.56
C TRP A 173 -12.68 2.78 16.33
N ILE A 174 -13.72 3.31 15.71
CA ILE A 174 -15.03 3.54 16.33
C ILE A 174 -15.98 2.40 15.98
N TRP A 175 -16.64 1.87 17.00
CA TRP A 175 -17.67 0.84 16.90
C TRP A 175 -18.93 1.26 17.66
N LEU A 176 -20.08 0.88 17.11
CA LEU A 176 -21.41 1.13 17.65
C LEU A 176 -22.07 -0.25 17.90
N PRO A 177 -21.94 -0.83 19.10
CA PRO A 177 -22.38 -2.21 19.37
C PRO A 177 -23.89 -2.41 19.22
N ASP A 178 -24.67 -1.35 19.41
CA ASP A 178 -26.13 -1.35 19.47
C ASP A 178 -26.78 -0.57 18.33
N HIS A 179 -25.99 -0.15 17.34
CA HIS A 179 -26.50 0.50 16.14
C HIS A 179 -25.57 0.21 14.97
N GLN A 180 -26.04 -0.61 14.02
CA GLN A 180 -25.27 -0.92 12.83
C GLN A 180 -25.14 0.34 11.98
N TYR A 181 -23.91 0.67 11.55
CA TYR A 181 -23.71 1.67 10.51
C TYR A 181 -24.64 1.32 9.33
N PRO A 182 -25.38 2.29 8.74
CA PRO A 182 -26.09 2.02 7.49
C PRO A 182 -25.09 1.42 6.50
N ALA A 183 -25.52 0.44 5.72
CA ALA A 183 -24.68 -0.32 4.81
C ALA A 183 -23.93 0.63 3.87
N ASP A 184 -22.71 0.98 4.26
CA ASP A 184 -21.80 1.71 3.42
C ASP A 184 -21.22 0.66 2.47
N LEU A 185 -21.86 0.51 1.32
CA LEU A 185 -21.42 -0.38 0.24
C LEU A 185 -20.00 -0.02 -0.25
N THR A 186 -19.53 1.18 0.07
CA THR A 186 -18.14 1.61 -0.10
C THR A 186 -17.18 0.88 0.85
N TYR A 187 -17.64 0.50 2.05
CA TYR A 187 -16.81 -0.22 3.02
C TYR A 187 -16.74 -1.73 2.71
N LEU A 188 -17.82 -2.36 2.25
CA LEU A 188 -17.80 -3.77 1.79
C LEU A 188 -16.94 -3.96 0.53
N ALA A 189 -16.82 -2.92 -0.31
CA ALA A 189 -15.85 -2.88 -1.40
C ALA A 189 -14.39 -2.75 -0.89
N SER A 190 -14.19 -2.09 0.25
CA SER A 190 -12.86 -1.96 0.89
C SER A 190 -12.50 -3.10 1.84
N SER A 191 -13.44 -3.92 2.31
CA SER A 191 -13.17 -5.02 3.25
C SER A 191 -12.71 -6.32 2.56
N ARG A 192 -12.67 -6.35 1.22
CA ARG A 192 -11.90 -7.36 0.45
C ARG A 192 -10.46 -6.93 0.14
N GLY A 193 -10.04 -5.74 0.55
CA GLY A 193 -8.69 -5.25 0.34
C GLY A 193 -8.17 -4.62 1.62
N ARG A 194 -7.32 -5.34 2.35
CA ARG A 194 -6.31 -4.69 3.19
C ARG A 194 -5.72 -3.56 2.32
N ALA A 195 -5.86 -2.29 2.70
CA ALA A 195 -4.88 -1.32 2.25
C ALA A 195 -3.59 -1.62 3.04
N GLU A 196 -3.00 -2.79 2.74
CA GLU A 196 -1.56 -2.90 2.56
C GLU A 196 -1.16 -1.64 1.78
N PRO A 197 -0.08 -0.94 2.16
CA PRO A 197 0.39 0.17 1.34
C PRO A 197 0.40 -0.32 -0.11
N GLU A 198 -0.41 0.33 -0.95
CA GLU A 198 -0.60 -0.08 -2.34
C GLU A 198 0.80 -0.24 -2.94
N VAL A 199 1.10 -1.45 -3.40
CA VAL A 199 2.48 -1.82 -3.72
C VAL A 199 2.89 -1.04 -4.96
N ARG A 200 3.51 0.12 -4.80
CA ARG A 200 3.84 1.03 -5.90
C ARG A 200 5.34 1.12 -6.13
N GLN A 201 5.93 0.05 -6.65
CA GLN A 201 7.39 -0.09 -6.74
C GLN A 201 8.00 0.35 -8.07
N LEU A 202 7.20 0.75 -9.06
CA LEU A 202 7.75 1.20 -10.34
C LEU A 202 8.68 2.42 -10.14
N PRO A 203 9.89 2.39 -10.75
CA PRO A 203 10.72 3.57 -10.91
C PRO A 203 9.96 4.68 -11.61
N ALA A 204 10.41 5.93 -11.42
CA ALA A 204 9.75 7.10 -11.99
C ALA A 204 9.47 6.94 -13.50
N ALA A 205 8.28 7.40 -13.90
CA ALA A 205 7.85 7.37 -15.29
C ALA A 205 8.90 8.02 -16.20
N PRO A 206 9.22 7.40 -17.34
CA PRO A 206 10.13 8.01 -18.29
C PRO A 206 9.54 9.33 -18.82
N ARG A 207 10.25 10.45 -18.63
CA ARG A 207 9.72 11.81 -18.90
C ARG A 207 9.38 12.10 -20.37
N SER A 208 10.03 11.41 -21.31
CA SER A 208 9.89 11.65 -22.75
C SER A 208 10.07 10.34 -23.51
N PHE A 209 9.00 9.77 -24.04
CA PHE A 209 9.03 8.51 -24.79
C PHE A 209 8.76 8.79 -26.28
N THR A 210 9.47 8.10 -27.16
CA THR A 210 9.38 8.30 -28.62
C THR A 210 9.49 6.96 -29.34
N GLY A 211 8.72 6.81 -30.42
CA GLY A 211 8.65 5.58 -31.19
C GLY A 211 7.97 4.42 -30.46
N ARG A 212 8.20 3.20 -30.95
CA ARG A 212 7.72 1.94 -30.34
C ARG A 212 6.21 1.73 -30.28
N ALA A 213 5.46 2.38 -31.18
CA ALA A 213 4.01 2.23 -31.23
C ALA A 213 3.60 0.77 -31.49
N ASP A 214 4.34 0.07 -32.36
CA ASP A 214 4.06 -1.32 -32.70
C ASP A 214 4.32 -2.25 -31.49
N GLU A 215 5.45 -2.11 -30.81
CA GLU A 215 5.75 -2.93 -29.64
C GLU A 215 4.80 -2.66 -28.46
N LEU A 216 4.35 -1.40 -28.28
CA LEU A 216 3.30 -1.05 -27.32
C LEU A 216 1.96 -1.69 -27.68
N ALA A 217 1.55 -1.63 -28.94
CA ALA A 217 0.31 -2.25 -29.41
C ALA A 217 0.35 -3.78 -29.24
N VAL A 218 1.51 -4.41 -29.46
CA VAL A 218 1.70 -5.84 -29.17
C VAL A 218 1.55 -6.12 -27.67
N LEU A 219 2.18 -5.34 -26.79
CA LEU A 219 2.02 -5.52 -25.34
C LEU A 219 0.55 -5.38 -24.88
N THR A 220 -0.17 -4.39 -25.40
CA THR A 220 -1.58 -4.16 -25.07
C THR A 220 -2.49 -5.27 -25.63
N SER A 221 -2.32 -5.67 -26.89
CA SER A 221 -3.13 -6.76 -27.47
C SER A 221 -2.96 -8.08 -26.71
N VAL A 222 -1.74 -8.39 -26.23
CA VAL A 222 -1.51 -9.59 -25.40
C VAL A 222 -2.30 -9.54 -24.10
N LEU A 223 -2.43 -8.36 -23.49
CA LEU A 223 -3.21 -8.17 -22.28
C LEU A 223 -4.71 -8.29 -22.56
N GLU A 224 -5.18 -7.72 -23.67
CA GLU A 224 -6.58 -7.77 -24.11
C GLU A 224 -7.01 -9.20 -24.48
N ASP A 225 -6.21 -9.92 -25.28
CA ASP A 225 -6.43 -11.32 -25.66
C ASP A 225 -6.66 -12.21 -24.41
N ALA A 226 -5.85 -12.00 -23.37
CA ALA A 226 -5.95 -12.78 -22.14
C ALA A 226 -7.16 -12.43 -21.26
N ALA A 227 -7.66 -11.19 -21.34
CA ALA A 227 -8.89 -10.79 -20.66
C ALA A 227 -10.11 -11.54 -21.22
N GLU A 228 -10.09 -11.88 -22.52
CA GLU A 228 -11.15 -12.65 -23.17
C GLU A 228 -11.05 -14.16 -22.86
N GLU A 229 -9.84 -14.71 -22.74
CA GLU A 229 -9.61 -16.15 -22.51
C GLU A 229 -9.64 -16.56 -21.02
N ALA A 230 -9.62 -15.59 -20.09
CA ALA A 230 -9.89 -15.67 -18.65
C ALA A 230 -9.18 -16.78 -17.82
N ARG A 231 -8.14 -17.44 -18.33
CA ARG A 231 -7.58 -18.65 -17.68
C ARG A 231 -6.06 -18.73 -17.55
N THR A 232 -5.29 -17.85 -18.17
CA THR A 232 -3.82 -17.90 -18.15
C THR A 232 -3.19 -16.57 -17.77
N ILE A 233 -2.11 -16.64 -17.00
CA ILE A 233 -1.22 -15.51 -16.73
C ILE A 233 -0.67 -14.91 -18.03
N VAL A 234 -0.63 -13.59 -18.12
CA VAL A 234 0.03 -12.88 -19.22
C VAL A 234 1.52 -12.77 -18.94
N ILE A 235 2.35 -13.28 -19.86
CA ILE A 235 3.81 -13.17 -19.78
C ILE A 235 4.34 -12.58 -21.08
N SER A 236 4.92 -11.38 -21.02
CA SER A 236 5.53 -10.71 -22.16
C SER A 236 7.05 -10.61 -21.96
N ALA A 237 7.82 -11.14 -22.91
CA ALA A 237 9.28 -11.14 -22.86
C ALA A 237 9.85 -10.17 -23.90
N ILE A 238 10.23 -8.97 -23.43
CA ILE A 238 10.86 -7.93 -24.24
C ILE A 238 12.35 -8.21 -24.34
N PHE A 239 12.86 -8.42 -25.55
CA PHE A 239 14.26 -8.78 -25.77
C PHE A 239 14.92 -7.97 -26.87
N GLY A 240 16.25 -7.84 -26.82
CA GLY A 240 17.01 -7.00 -27.75
C GLY A 240 18.35 -6.57 -27.18
N THR A 241 19.19 -5.94 -28.00
CA THR A 241 20.56 -5.58 -27.60
C THR A 241 20.62 -4.56 -26.44
N GLY A 242 21.79 -4.38 -25.82
CA GLY A 242 21.95 -3.41 -24.73
C GLY A 242 21.71 -1.97 -25.19
N GLY A 243 20.99 -1.17 -24.40
CA GLY A 243 20.78 0.26 -24.70
C GLY A 243 19.67 0.58 -25.72
N VAL A 244 18.92 -0.42 -26.20
CA VAL A 244 17.76 -0.23 -27.12
C VAL A 244 16.48 0.26 -26.45
N GLY A 245 16.47 0.46 -25.13
CA GLY A 245 15.32 1.06 -24.42
C GLY A 245 14.26 0.07 -23.92
N LYS A 246 14.54 -1.23 -23.81
CA LYS A 246 13.57 -2.24 -23.30
C LYS A 246 12.94 -1.87 -21.96
N THR A 247 13.76 -1.45 -20.98
CA THR A 247 13.27 -1.01 -19.66
C THR A 247 12.37 0.21 -19.79
N TRP A 248 12.73 1.16 -20.66
CA TRP A 248 11.90 2.34 -20.93
C TRP A 248 10.56 1.96 -21.56
N LEU A 249 10.54 1.03 -22.52
CA LEU A 249 9.32 0.49 -23.12
C LEU A 249 8.43 -0.17 -22.07
N ALA A 250 9.00 -1.06 -21.24
CA ALA A 250 8.27 -1.75 -20.18
C ALA A 250 7.64 -0.77 -19.17
N LEU A 251 8.42 0.22 -18.71
CA LEU A 251 7.92 1.23 -17.78
C LEU A 251 6.88 2.15 -18.43
N HIS A 252 7.09 2.58 -19.67
CA HIS A 252 6.11 3.43 -20.36
C HIS A 252 4.77 2.73 -20.52
N TRP A 253 4.80 1.46 -20.97
CA TRP A 253 3.60 0.63 -21.05
C TRP A 253 2.95 0.43 -19.68
N ALA A 254 3.74 0.13 -18.64
CA ALA A 254 3.26 -0.05 -17.27
C ALA A 254 2.49 1.17 -16.77
N TYR A 255 3.04 2.37 -16.97
CA TYR A 255 2.41 3.62 -16.56
C TYR A 255 1.11 3.95 -17.31
N GLN A 256 0.95 3.45 -18.54
CA GLN A 256 -0.28 3.62 -19.33
C GLN A 256 -1.44 2.72 -18.86
N HIS A 257 -1.16 1.65 -18.12
CA HIS A 257 -2.13 0.60 -17.80
C HIS A 257 -2.27 0.35 -16.29
N LEU A 258 -1.83 1.29 -15.44
CA LEU A 258 -1.86 1.12 -13.97
C LEU A 258 -3.27 0.88 -13.41
N ASP A 259 -4.29 1.44 -14.05
CA ASP A 259 -5.70 1.28 -13.72
C ASP A 259 -6.20 -0.17 -13.86
N LEU A 260 -5.51 -1.00 -14.65
CA LEU A 260 -5.83 -2.42 -14.82
C LEU A 260 -5.27 -3.31 -13.69
N PHE A 261 -4.42 -2.76 -12.81
CA PHE A 261 -3.74 -3.49 -11.74
C PHE A 261 -4.04 -2.85 -10.37
N PRO A 262 -5.28 -2.98 -9.85
CA PRO A 262 -5.72 -2.30 -8.65
C PRO A 262 -5.00 -2.74 -7.37
N ASP A 263 -4.38 -3.93 -7.37
CA ASP A 263 -3.61 -4.41 -6.22
C ASP A 263 -2.15 -3.90 -6.22
N GLY A 264 -1.75 -3.19 -7.27
CA GLY A 264 -0.45 -2.54 -7.40
C GLY A 264 0.51 -3.22 -8.39
N GLN A 265 1.78 -2.88 -8.24
CA GLN A 265 2.85 -3.16 -9.17
C GLN A 265 4.21 -3.38 -8.50
N LEU A 266 4.81 -4.53 -8.82
CA LEU A 266 6.13 -4.94 -8.38
C LEU A 266 7.18 -4.62 -9.45
N PHE A 267 8.34 -4.14 -9.04
CA PHE A 267 9.47 -3.93 -9.93
C PHE A 267 10.75 -4.46 -9.30
N VAL A 268 11.54 -5.18 -10.08
CA VAL A 268 12.89 -5.59 -9.69
C VAL A 268 13.83 -5.55 -10.89
N ASP A 269 15.01 -4.95 -10.70
CA ASP A 269 16.15 -5.15 -11.60
C ASP A 269 16.89 -6.41 -11.18
N LEU A 270 16.80 -7.46 -12.00
CA LEU A 270 17.40 -8.77 -11.78
C LEU A 270 18.92 -8.79 -11.99
N ARG A 271 19.52 -7.68 -12.43
CA ARG A 271 20.97 -7.49 -12.60
C ARG A 271 21.62 -8.55 -13.49
N GLY A 272 20.88 -9.12 -14.43
CA GLY A 272 21.33 -10.25 -15.24
C GLY A 272 22.51 -9.91 -16.15
N PHE A 273 22.63 -8.65 -16.55
CA PHE A 273 23.72 -8.11 -17.38
C PHE A 273 24.37 -6.87 -16.78
N ALA A 274 24.35 -6.72 -15.46
CA ALA A 274 25.06 -5.64 -14.79
C ALA A 274 26.59 -5.74 -15.06
N PRO A 275 27.31 -4.62 -15.27
CA PRO A 275 28.75 -4.64 -15.51
C PRO A 275 29.56 -5.18 -14.32
N GLU A 276 29.06 -4.95 -13.11
CA GLU A 276 29.65 -5.36 -11.85
C GLU A 276 28.59 -6.04 -10.97
N GLY A 277 29.00 -7.06 -10.21
CA GLY A 277 28.12 -7.86 -9.36
C GLY A 277 27.61 -9.15 -10.01
N GLN A 278 26.95 -9.98 -9.21
CA GLN A 278 26.26 -11.19 -9.69
C GLN A 278 24.78 -10.87 -9.94
N PRO A 279 24.12 -11.56 -10.89
CA PRO A 279 22.67 -11.50 -11.04
C PRO A 279 21.98 -11.78 -9.70
N LEU A 280 20.87 -11.10 -9.43
CA LEU A 280 20.11 -11.34 -8.20
C LEU A 280 19.62 -12.79 -8.16
N SER A 281 19.81 -13.45 -7.02
CA SER A 281 19.29 -14.80 -6.83
C SER A 281 17.76 -14.75 -6.74
N PRO A 282 17.04 -15.72 -7.33
CA PRO A 282 15.58 -15.74 -7.25
C PRO A 282 15.05 -15.76 -5.81
N SER A 283 15.77 -16.42 -4.88
CA SER A 283 15.37 -16.48 -3.48
C SER A 283 15.35 -15.10 -2.81
N VAL A 284 16.36 -14.25 -3.07
CA VAL A 284 16.39 -12.87 -2.55
C VAL A 284 15.24 -12.05 -3.11
N VAL A 285 14.90 -12.24 -4.39
CA VAL A 285 13.79 -11.52 -5.03
C VAL A 285 12.44 -11.96 -4.46
N VAL A 286 12.20 -13.27 -4.35
CA VAL A 286 10.96 -13.80 -3.76
C VAL A 286 10.81 -13.34 -2.32
N GLN A 287 11.88 -13.40 -1.52
CA GLN A 287 11.86 -12.88 -0.14
C GLN A 287 11.49 -11.39 -0.09
N GLY A 288 12.06 -10.56 -0.96
CA GLY A 288 11.70 -9.14 -1.04
C GLY A 288 10.24 -8.90 -1.45
N PHE A 289 9.69 -9.73 -2.35
CA PHE A 289 8.27 -9.66 -2.70
C PHE A 289 7.37 -10.12 -1.54
N LEU A 290 7.72 -11.19 -0.83
CA LEU A 290 6.98 -11.65 0.35
C LEU A 290 6.98 -10.60 1.46
N ASP A 291 8.12 -9.96 1.72
CA ASP A 291 8.25 -8.84 2.66
C ASP A 291 7.36 -7.65 2.27
N THR A 292 7.27 -7.35 0.97
CA THR A 292 6.37 -6.32 0.43
C THR A 292 4.89 -6.59 0.77
N PHE A 293 4.47 -7.85 0.79
CA PHE A 293 3.11 -8.25 1.20
C PHE A 293 2.96 -8.42 2.73
N GLY A 294 3.97 -8.02 3.51
CA GLY A 294 3.96 -8.07 4.96
C GLY A 294 3.99 -9.49 5.52
N VAL A 295 4.59 -10.44 4.80
CA VAL A 295 4.83 -11.79 5.32
C VAL A 295 5.93 -11.71 6.36
N ASP A 296 5.64 -12.18 7.57
CA ASP A 296 6.63 -12.31 8.63
C ASP A 296 7.84 -13.12 8.12
N PRO A 297 9.08 -12.58 8.20
CA PRO A 297 10.29 -13.29 7.81
C PRO A 297 10.43 -14.67 8.46
N ALA A 298 9.94 -14.88 9.69
CA ALA A 298 9.96 -16.17 10.36
C ALA A 298 9.06 -17.24 9.70
N ARG A 299 8.09 -16.81 8.89
CA ARG A 299 7.18 -17.69 8.14
C ARG A 299 7.65 -17.97 6.72
N VAL A 300 8.73 -17.34 6.26
CA VAL A 300 9.27 -17.55 4.92
C VAL A 300 10.12 -18.83 4.91
N PRO A 301 9.80 -19.83 4.06
CA PRO A 301 10.59 -21.06 3.98
C PRO A 301 12.04 -20.80 3.54
N ALA A 302 12.96 -21.68 3.93
CA ALA A 302 14.37 -21.56 3.51
C ALA A 302 14.60 -21.91 2.03
N GLU A 303 13.83 -22.87 1.51
CA GLU A 303 14.00 -23.39 0.15
C GLU A 303 13.24 -22.55 -0.88
N LEU A 304 13.89 -22.27 -2.02
CA LEU A 304 13.34 -21.43 -3.09
C LEU A 304 12.00 -21.94 -3.64
N GLU A 305 11.83 -23.26 -3.79
CA GLU A 305 10.59 -23.84 -4.31
C GLU A 305 9.41 -23.55 -3.37
N ALA A 306 9.61 -23.73 -2.06
CA ALA A 306 8.62 -23.44 -1.03
C ALA A 306 8.35 -21.93 -0.92
N GLN A 307 9.37 -21.08 -1.02
CA GLN A 307 9.20 -19.62 -1.11
C GLN A 307 8.33 -19.24 -2.32
N SER A 308 8.61 -19.82 -3.48
CA SER A 308 7.86 -19.56 -4.72
C SER A 308 6.42 -20.05 -4.63
N ALA A 309 6.18 -21.17 -3.95
CA ALA A 309 4.83 -21.68 -3.68
C ALA A 309 4.03 -20.76 -2.74
N LEU A 310 4.66 -20.25 -1.67
CA LEU A 310 4.06 -19.26 -0.79
C LEU A 310 3.74 -17.96 -1.53
N TYR A 311 4.68 -17.48 -2.34
CA TYR A 311 4.49 -16.30 -3.19
C TYR A 311 3.30 -16.47 -4.14
N ARG A 312 3.21 -17.59 -4.87
CA ARG A 312 2.05 -17.87 -5.72
C ARG A 312 0.73 -17.93 -4.94
N SER A 313 0.74 -18.44 -3.72
CA SER A 313 -0.45 -18.52 -2.86
C SER A 313 -0.93 -17.13 -2.45
N ILE A 314 -0.02 -16.21 -2.14
CA ILE A 314 -0.35 -14.82 -1.79
C ILE A 314 -0.90 -14.06 -2.99
N LEU A 315 -0.43 -14.38 -4.20
CA LEU A 315 -0.86 -13.72 -5.43
C LEU A 315 -2.12 -14.33 -6.07
N ALA A 316 -2.67 -15.41 -5.51
CA ALA A 316 -3.75 -16.18 -6.14
C ALA A 316 -4.97 -15.31 -6.51
N ASP A 317 -5.38 -14.39 -5.64
CA ASP A 317 -6.56 -13.53 -5.82
C ASP A 317 -6.22 -12.07 -6.16
N LYS A 318 -4.95 -11.78 -6.50
CA LYS A 318 -4.48 -10.41 -6.77
C LYS A 318 -4.36 -10.12 -8.26
N ARG A 319 -4.66 -8.88 -8.63
CA ARG A 319 -4.46 -8.27 -9.95
C ARG A 319 -3.27 -7.32 -9.93
N LEU A 320 -2.09 -7.84 -10.25
CA LEU A 320 -0.82 -7.14 -10.17
C LEU A 320 -0.10 -7.06 -11.51
N LEU A 321 0.67 -5.99 -11.68
CA LEU A 321 1.74 -5.93 -12.68
C LEU A 321 3.09 -6.26 -12.04
N ILE A 322 3.84 -7.18 -12.64
CA ILE A 322 5.18 -7.56 -12.19
C ILE A 322 6.17 -7.27 -13.32
N VAL A 323 7.08 -6.33 -13.09
CA VAL A 323 8.15 -5.99 -14.03
C VAL A 323 9.47 -6.60 -13.56
N LEU A 324 9.95 -7.59 -14.31
CA LEU A 324 11.22 -8.27 -14.10
C LEU A 324 12.25 -7.72 -15.08
N ASP A 325 12.95 -6.68 -14.69
CA ASP A 325 13.89 -5.97 -15.54
C ASP A 325 15.26 -6.68 -15.57
N ASN A 326 15.91 -6.67 -16.73
CA ASN A 326 17.29 -7.12 -16.92
C ASN A 326 17.52 -8.59 -16.52
N ALA A 327 16.59 -9.48 -16.87
CA ALA A 327 16.67 -10.92 -16.60
C ALA A 327 17.81 -11.57 -17.39
N ARG A 328 18.64 -12.41 -16.73
CA ARG A 328 19.73 -13.14 -17.38
C ARG A 328 19.24 -14.31 -18.22
N ASP A 329 18.42 -15.17 -17.61
CA ASP A 329 17.97 -16.41 -18.22
C ASP A 329 16.62 -16.86 -17.64
N THR A 330 16.05 -17.89 -18.25
CA THR A 330 14.76 -18.46 -17.84
C THR A 330 14.78 -19.01 -16.42
N LYS A 331 15.90 -19.55 -15.93
CA LYS A 331 15.98 -20.13 -14.56
C LYS A 331 15.87 -19.06 -13.50
N GLN A 332 16.35 -17.84 -13.79
CA GLN A 332 16.19 -16.70 -12.90
C GLN A 332 14.73 -16.24 -12.79
N VAL A 333 13.96 -16.38 -13.87
CA VAL A 333 12.59 -15.84 -13.98
C VAL A 333 11.52 -16.80 -13.47
N ILE A 334 11.62 -18.10 -13.79
CA ILE A 334 10.56 -19.09 -13.47
C ILE A 334 10.07 -19.04 -12.02
N PRO A 335 10.95 -18.97 -10.99
CA PRO A 335 10.52 -18.93 -9.60
C PRO A 335 9.69 -17.68 -9.23
N LEU A 336 9.80 -16.61 -10.02
CA LEU A 336 9.18 -15.30 -9.80
C LEU A 336 7.81 -15.17 -10.49
N LEU A 337 7.41 -16.18 -11.27
CA LEU A 337 6.15 -16.16 -11.99
C LEU A 337 4.98 -16.48 -11.03
N PRO A 338 3.91 -15.66 -11.01
CA PRO A 338 2.69 -16.02 -10.31
C PRO A 338 1.94 -17.15 -11.03
N ALA A 339 0.87 -17.62 -10.43
CA ALA A 339 -0.06 -18.56 -11.05
C ALA A 339 -1.46 -17.96 -11.30
N SER A 340 -1.72 -16.74 -10.84
CA SER A 340 -3.03 -16.10 -10.99
C SER A 340 -3.20 -15.48 -12.39
N PRO A 341 -4.35 -15.70 -13.06
CA PRO A 341 -4.67 -15.03 -14.32
C PRO A 341 -4.89 -13.52 -14.15
N GLY A 342 -5.08 -13.03 -12.92
CA GLY A 342 -5.16 -11.60 -12.63
C GLY A 342 -3.81 -10.88 -12.73
N CYS A 343 -2.69 -11.61 -12.71
CA CYS A 343 -1.35 -11.04 -12.76
C CYS A 343 -0.84 -10.95 -14.21
N THR A 344 -0.11 -9.88 -14.49
CA THR A 344 0.65 -9.69 -15.74
C THR A 344 2.12 -9.54 -15.44
N VAL A 345 2.97 -10.23 -16.21
CA VAL A 345 4.42 -10.21 -16.05
C VAL A 345 5.06 -9.64 -17.31
N VAL A 346 5.81 -8.55 -17.16
CA VAL A 346 6.63 -7.96 -18.22
C VAL A 346 8.10 -8.19 -17.87
N ILE A 347 8.81 -8.86 -18.76
CA ILE A 347 10.21 -9.23 -18.56
C ILE A 347 11.06 -8.48 -19.58
N THR A 348 12.17 -7.90 -19.16
CA THR A 348 13.17 -7.38 -20.10
C THR A 348 14.44 -8.22 -20.03
N SER A 349 15.04 -8.54 -21.17
CA SER A 349 16.30 -9.27 -21.24
C SER A 349 17.10 -8.92 -22.50
N ARG A 350 18.40 -9.20 -22.51
CA ARG A 350 19.17 -9.16 -23.77
C ARG A 350 18.91 -10.40 -24.63
N ASP A 351 18.57 -11.50 -23.98
CA ASP A 351 18.32 -12.79 -24.63
C ASP A 351 16.82 -13.02 -24.81
N ARG A 352 16.46 -13.90 -25.75
CA ARG A 352 15.06 -14.18 -26.09
C ARG A 352 14.29 -14.96 -25.01
N LEU A 353 15.00 -15.52 -24.01
CA LEU A 353 14.42 -16.36 -22.96
C LEU A 353 13.54 -17.51 -23.52
N ALA A 354 14.05 -18.25 -24.52
CA ALA A 354 13.30 -19.26 -25.27
C ALA A 354 12.59 -20.32 -24.40
N GLY A 355 13.13 -20.63 -23.22
CA GLY A 355 12.48 -21.52 -22.26
C GLY A 355 11.15 -20.99 -21.73
N LEU A 356 10.97 -19.67 -21.60
CA LEU A 356 9.70 -19.08 -21.20
C LEU A 356 8.66 -19.14 -22.32
N VAL A 357 9.09 -18.91 -23.56
CA VAL A 357 8.21 -19.01 -24.73
C VAL A 357 7.67 -20.44 -24.88
N THR A 358 8.55 -21.43 -24.71
CA THR A 358 8.21 -22.84 -24.94
C THR A 358 7.47 -23.50 -23.78
N ALA A 359 7.85 -23.22 -22.53
CA ALA A 359 7.30 -23.91 -21.35
C ALA A 359 6.23 -23.09 -20.61
N HIS A 360 6.16 -21.77 -20.82
CA HIS A 360 5.28 -20.87 -20.05
C HIS A 360 4.43 -19.95 -20.94
N GLY A 361 4.42 -20.17 -22.26
CA GLY A 361 3.58 -19.41 -23.20
C GLY A 361 3.94 -17.94 -23.31
N ALA A 362 5.15 -17.53 -22.92
CA ALA A 362 5.53 -16.12 -22.96
C ALA A 362 5.54 -15.58 -24.40
N ARG A 363 4.91 -14.41 -24.61
CA ARG A 363 4.90 -13.71 -25.91
C ARG A 363 6.22 -12.96 -26.09
N PRO A 364 7.07 -13.34 -27.07
CA PRO A 364 8.34 -12.67 -27.29
C PRO A 364 8.13 -11.36 -28.07
N ILE A 365 8.70 -10.26 -27.58
CA ILE A 365 8.59 -8.93 -28.19
C ILE A 365 10.01 -8.43 -28.52
N PRO A 366 10.43 -8.54 -29.79
CA PRO A 366 11.74 -8.06 -30.21
C PRO A 366 11.76 -6.53 -30.22
N VAL A 367 12.80 -5.95 -29.64
CA VAL A 367 13.08 -4.51 -29.69
C VAL A 367 14.44 -4.31 -30.32
N ASP A 368 14.46 -3.71 -31.50
CA ASP A 368 15.69 -3.38 -32.22
C ASP A 368 16.12 -1.92 -31.98
N VAL A 369 17.17 -1.45 -32.62
CA VAL A 369 17.50 -0.02 -32.70
C VAL A 369 16.35 0.77 -33.36
N PHE A 370 16.32 2.09 -33.14
CA PHE A 370 15.33 2.96 -33.80
C PHE A 370 15.55 2.99 -35.31
N SER A 371 14.43 3.13 -36.02
CA SER A 371 14.44 3.59 -37.41
C SER A 371 14.98 5.03 -37.51
N ASP A 372 15.41 5.44 -38.70
CA ASP A 372 15.90 6.81 -38.93
C ASP A 372 14.85 7.87 -38.59
N SER A 373 13.57 7.58 -38.83
CA SER A 373 12.45 8.45 -38.49
C SER A 373 12.29 8.61 -36.97
N GLU A 374 12.27 7.51 -36.21
CA GLU A 374 12.14 7.54 -34.74
C GLU A 374 13.36 8.20 -34.09
N ALA A 375 14.56 7.93 -34.61
CA ALA A 375 15.79 8.52 -34.11
C ALA A 375 15.80 10.05 -34.32
N ARG A 376 15.34 10.52 -35.49
CA ARG A 376 15.17 11.96 -35.77
C ARG A 376 14.08 12.58 -34.89
N GLU A 377 12.95 11.89 -34.72
CA GLU A 377 11.84 12.35 -33.89
C GLU A 377 12.25 12.52 -32.42
N MET A 378 13.05 11.58 -31.89
CA MET A 378 13.57 11.65 -30.52
C MET A 378 14.45 12.89 -30.35
N LEU A 379 15.35 13.15 -31.30
CA LEU A 379 16.19 14.35 -31.29
C LEU A 379 15.36 15.63 -31.44
N ALA A 380 14.32 15.61 -32.29
CA ALA A 380 13.43 16.76 -32.50
C ALA A 380 12.64 17.11 -31.23
N THR A 381 12.11 16.09 -30.56
CA THR A 381 11.38 16.24 -29.28
C THR A 381 12.26 16.86 -28.20
N ARG A 382 13.55 16.49 -28.19
CA ARG A 382 14.46 16.90 -27.13
C ARG A 382 15.19 18.22 -27.40
N LEU A 383 15.62 18.46 -28.63
CA LEU A 383 16.41 19.64 -29.03
C LEU A 383 15.59 20.71 -29.76
N GLY A 384 14.36 20.39 -30.17
CA GLY A 384 13.47 21.25 -30.96
C GLY A 384 13.66 21.10 -32.46
N ALA A 385 12.56 20.92 -33.20
CA ALA A 385 12.57 20.74 -34.66
C ALA A 385 13.25 21.89 -35.43
N GLY A 386 13.14 23.14 -34.94
CA GLY A 386 13.78 24.30 -35.56
C GLY A 386 15.31 24.20 -35.60
N ARG A 387 15.93 23.65 -34.55
CA ARG A 387 17.39 23.46 -34.48
C ARG A 387 17.85 22.35 -35.42
N LEU A 388 17.09 21.26 -35.50
CA LEU A 388 17.40 20.16 -36.42
C LEU A 388 17.30 20.59 -37.88
N ASN A 389 16.27 21.39 -38.22
CA ASN A 389 16.05 21.87 -39.59
C ASN A 389 17.08 22.93 -40.02
N ALA A 390 17.71 23.63 -39.07
CA ALA A 390 18.76 24.61 -39.37
C ALA A 390 20.08 23.94 -39.81
N GLU A 391 20.37 22.71 -39.35
CA GLU A 391 21.63 22.00 -39.63
C GLU A 391 21.40 20.52 -40.04
N PRO A 392 20.64 20.25 -41.13
CA PRO A 392 20.18 18.89 -41.47
C PRO A 392 21.32 17.89 -41.71
N GLY A 393 22.36 18.28 -42.46
CA GLY A 393 23.47 17.37 -42.78
C GLY A 393 24.28 16.94 -41.56
N ALA A 394 24.38 17.80 -40.54
CA ALA A 394 25.07 17.47 -39.31
C ALA A 394 24.23 16.59 -38.37
N VAL A 395 22.91 16.75 -38.41
CA VAL A 395 21.97 15.82 -37.76
C VAL A 395 22.08 14.43 -38.39
N ASP A 396 22.18 14.33 -39.72
CA ASP A 396 22.34 13.04 -40.42
C ASP A 396 23.63 12.32 -40.03
N GLU A 397 24.74 13.04 -39.94
CA GLU A 397 26.01 12.48 -39.47
C GLU A 397 25.93 11.99 -38.01
N LEU A 398 25.26 12.75 -37.13
CA LEU A 398 25.04 12.35 -35.74
C LEU A 398 24.18 11.10 -35.64
N LEU A 399 23.08 11.02 -36.40
CA LEU A 399 22.19 9.86 -36.45
C LEU A 399 22.94 8.62 -36.93
N SER A 400 23.73 8.75 -38.01
CA SER A 400 24.58 7.68 -38.54
C SER A 400 25.61 7.18 -37.51
N CYS A 401 26.22 8.11 -36.77
CA CYS A 401 27.16 7.79 -35.70
C CYS A 401 26.50 7.08 -34.50
N CYS A 402 25.26 7.44 -34.17
CA CYS A 402 24.49 6.81 -33.10
C CYS A 402 23.94 5.43 -33.50
N GLY A 403 23.84 5.12 -34.79
CA GLY A 403 23.41 3.82 -35.31
C GLY A 403 22.01 3.40 -34.83
N GLY A 404 21.11 4.37 -34.65
CA GLY A 404 19.75 4.14 -34.15
C GLY A 404 19.65 3.79 -32.65
N PHE A 405 20.74 3.74 -31.88
CA PHE A 405 20.67 3.38 -30.46
C PHE A 405 20.07 4.51 -29.61
N PRO A 406 18.93 4.30 -28.93
CA PRO A 406 18.29 5.32 -28.09
C PRO A 406 19.19 5.86 -26.97
N LEU A 407 20.02 5.01 -26.37
CA LEU A 407 20.98 5.43 -25.35
C LEU A 407 22.05 6.37 -25.92
N ALA A 408 22.59 6.05 -27.11
CA ALA A 408 23.59 6.90 -27.76
C ALA A 408 22.99 8.26 -28.13
N LEU A 409 21.78 8.26 -28.70
CA LEU A 409 21.02 9.47 -29.02
C LEU A 409 20.75 10.32 -27.78
N SER A 410 20.38 9.69 -26.66
CA SER A 410 20.14 10.38 -25.38
C SER A 410 21.38 11.08 -24.84
N ILE A 411 22.54 10.43 -24.94
CA ILE A 411 23.83 10.99 -24.50
C ILE A 411 24.21 12.18 -25.38
N VAL A 412 24.07 12.04 -26.71
CA VAL A 412 24.36 13.10 -27.67
C VAL A 412 23.43 14.30 -27.47
N ALA A 413 22.13 14.07 -27.35
CA ALA A 413 21.15 15.13 -27.10
C ALA A 413 21.43 15.86 -25.78
N GLY A 414 21.71 15.14 -24.69
CA GLY A 414 22.06 15.77 -23.42
C GLY A 414 23.29 16.67 -23.48
N ARG A 415 24.32 16.27 -24.26
CA ARG A 415 25.49 17.12 -24.51
C ARG A 415 25.15 18.36 -25.35
N ALA A 416 24.30 18.21 -26.36
CA ALA A 416 23.84 19.31 -27.21
C ALA A 416 22.92 20.31 -26.48
N GLU A 417 22.21 19.88 -25.43
CA GLU A 417 21.45 20.74 -24.52
C GLU A 417 22.36 21.56 -23.60
N ALA A 418 23.35 20.90 -22.99
CA ALA A 418 24.28 21.52 -22.03
C ALA A 418 25.23 22.53 -22.68
N HIS A 419 25.54 22.36 -23.97
CA HIS A 419 26.42 23.25 -24.71
C HIS A 419 25.67 23.84 -25.92
N ARG A 420 25.19 25.08 -25.79
CA ARG A 420 24.55 25.81 -26.90
C ARG A 420 25.49 26.01 -28.10
N ASP A 421 26.80 26.05 -27.84
CA ASP A 421 27.86 26.11 -28.85
C ASP A 421 28.35 24.73 -29.27
N PHE A 422 27.68 23.62 -28.90
CA PHE A 422 28.01 22.29 -29.43
C PHE A 422 27.73 22.34 -30.93
N PRO A 423 28.76 22.54 -31.78
CA PRO A 423 28.50 22.78 -33.17
C PRO A 423 28.17 21.40 -33.74
N THR A 424 27.03 21.26 -34.39
CA THR A 424 26.80 20.04 -35.18
C THR A 424 27.80 19.98 -36.36
N ARG A 425 28.52 21.08 -36.63
CA ARG A 425 29.72 21.15 -37.47
C ARG A 425 31.05 20.83 -36.75
N GLY A 426 31.73 19.79 -37.21
CA GLY A 426 33.17 19.85 -37.46
C GLY A 426 34.13 19.69 -36.27
N ARG A 427 34.23 18.46 -35.74
CA ARG A 427 35.53 17.87 -35.33
C ARG A 427 35.62 16.41 -35.80
N HIS A 428 35.50 16.21 -37.10
CA HIS A 428 35.84 14.92 -37.74
C HIS A 428 37.33 14.84 -38.05
N ARG A 429 38.09 14.33 -37.08
CA ARG A 429 39.24 13.45 -37.33
C ARG A 429 39.30 12.43 -36.20
N GLY A 430 38.45 11.40 -36.26
CA GLY A 430 38.55 10.32 -35.26
C GLY A 430 37.46 9.25 -35.20
N CYS A 431 36.48 9.21 -36.12
CA CYS A 431 35.43 8.19 -36.07
C CYS A 431 35.76 6.87 -36.81
N ALA A 432 36.93 6.75 -37.44
CA ALA A 432 37.37 5.51 -38.07
C ALA A 432 38.30 4.72 -37.11
N THR A 433 37.72 3.93 -36.21
CA THR A 433 38.21 2.59 -35.78
C THR A 433 37.41 2.08 -34.56
N ALA A 434 37.06 0.79 -34.59
CA ALA A 434 36.25 0.06 -33.61
C ALA A 434 36.62 0.22 -32.11
N PRO A 435 37.87 0.51 -31.67
CA PRO A 435 38.17 0.62 -30.24
C PRO A 435 37.68 1.91 -29.57
N ARG A 436 37.30 2.96 -30.33
CA ARG A 436 36.88 4.26 -29.77
C ARG A 436 35.38 4.44 -29.57
N ARG A 437 34.52 3.60 -30.18
CA ARG A 437 33.08 3.52 -29.87
C ARG A 437 32.84 3.28 -28.37
N ALA A 438 33.73 2.53 -27.72
CA ALA A 438 33.68 2.24 -26.29
C ALA A 438 33.95 3.46 -25.38
N ARG A 439 34.72 4.48 -25.82
CA ARG A 439 35.03 5.68 -25.00
C ARG A 439 33.97 6.77 -25.04
N LEU A 440 33.13 6.79 -26.08
CA LEU A 440 31.98 7.70 -26.16
C LEU A 440 30.80 7.22 -25.29
N LEU A 441 30.77 5.92 -24.98
CA LEU A 441 29.76 5.22 -24.18
C LEU A 441 30.21 4.91 -22.74
N SER A 442 31.45 5.22 -22.36
CA SER A 442 31.93 5.10 -20.97
C SER A 442 31.57 6.35 -20.17
N VAL A 443 30.65 6.21 -19.21
CA VAL A 443 30.37 7.19 -18.16
C VAL A 443 31.58 7.20 -17.19
N PRO A 444 32.17 8.36 -16.82
CA PRO A 444 33.16 8.39 -15.74
C PRO A 444 32.44 8.12 -14.40
N PRO A 445 33.16 7.58 -13.38
CA PRO A 445 32.57 7.12 -12.13
C PRO A 445 31.76 8.19 -11.38
#